data_AF-A0A948BTX4-F1
#
_entry.id   AF-A0A948BTX4-F1
#
_cell.length_a   1.000
_cell.length_b   1.000
_cell.length_c   1.000
_cell.angle_alpha   90.00
_cell.angle_beta   90.00
_cell.angle_gamma   90.00
#
_symmetry.space_group_name_H-M   'P 1'
#
loop_
_entity.id
_entity.type
_entity.pdbx_description
1 polymer ?
#
loop_
_entity_poly.entity_id
_entity_poly.type
_entity_poly.pdbx_seq_one_letter_code
_entity_poly.pdbx_strand_id
1 'polypeptide(L)'
;MRLFPLTILLFLLAGPVVADERGDLRDENLRLKAELKLARTDKLYLLIDLRSSVILIKAGGSTIRRLPISRSVVHGEPERAKVRRLVAKKSFFAVRRPMVPIVGPDQESALVGTTLPEILELTEMPDNYRLLLDDGTSLVIEPATVDWRGRAGLVWSGGVGILRRTLRHLWPWTPAAKNGEIVLGLTGSDARQLYWSFDLGTPCLFKLPAG
;
A
#
# COMPACT_ATOMS: atom_id res chain seq x y z
N MET A 1 -42.97 46.33 -10.93
CA MET A 1 -42.37 46.32 -9.57
C MET A 1 -42.80 45.07 -8.79
N ARG A 2 -42.26 43.86 -9.05
CA ARG A 2 -42.42 42.65 -8.19
C ARG A 2 -41.35 41.59 -8.52
N LEU A 3 -40.05 41.89 -8.31
CA LEU A 3 -38.95 40.93 -8.49
C LEU A 3 -38.11 40.72 -7.23
N PHE A 4 -38.44 41.40 -6.13
CA PHE A 4 -37.66 41.40 -4.90
C PHE A 4 -37.80 40.16 -3.97
N PRO A 5 -38.90 39.38 -3.95
CA PRO A 5 -38.98 38.25 -3.01
C PRO A 5 -38.25 36.99 -3.50
N LEU A 6 -37.92 36.89 -4.80
CA LEU A 6 -37.30 35.68 -5.37
C LEU A 6 -35.80 35.57 -5.02
N THR A 7 -35.10 36.70 -4.87
CA THR A 7 -33.67 36.73 -4.55
C THR A 7 -33.38 36.35 -3.09
N ILE A 8 -34.28 36.64 -2.17
CA ILE A 8 -34.12 36.29 -0.74
C ILE A 8 -34.28 34.77 -0.52
N LEU A 9 -35.17 34.10 -1.27
CA LEU A 9 -35.35 32.66 -1.18
C LEU A 9 -34.13 31.87 -1.70
N LEU A 10 -33.41 32.40 -2.70
CA LEU A 10 -32.22 31.77 -3.25
C LEU A 10 -31.02 31.80 -2.28
N PHE A 11 -30.92 32.84 -1.45
CA PHE A 11 -29.85 32.96 -0.46
C PHE A 11 -30.05 32.05 0.77
N LEU A 12 -31.30 31.66 1.07
CA LEU A 12 -31.64 30.78 2.20
C LEU A 12 -31.39 29.29 1.92
N LEU A 13 -31.13 28.90 0.67
CA LEU A 13 -30.75 27.54 0.28
C LEU A 13 -29.23 27.31 0.25
N ALA A 14 -28.43 28.36 0.43
CA ALA A 14 -26.98 28.27 0.61
C ALA A 14 -26.66 27.94 2.08
N GLY A 15 -26.90 26.69 2.48
CA GLY A 15 -26.49 26.18 3.78
C GLY A 15 -24.97 26.27 3.98
N PRO A 16 -24.48 26.42 5.22
CA PRO A 16 -23.06 26.60 5.49
C PRO A 16 -22.27 25.31 5.24
N VAL A 17 -21.43 25.30 4.20
CA VAL A 17 -20.36 24.31 3.95
C VAL A 17 -19.19 24.56 4.93
N VAL A 18 -19.47 24.54 6.24
CA VAL A 18 -18.48 24.87 7.28
C VAL A 18 -18.29 23.72 8.29
N ALA A 19 -19.17 22.72 8.25
CA ALA A 19 -19.10 21.58 9.17
C ALA A 19 -17.95 20.61 8.83
N ASP A 20 -17.59 20.52 7.55
CA ASP A 20 -16.66 19.50 7.02
C ASP A 20 -15.19 19.77 7.42
N GLU A 21 -14.76 21.03 7.34
CA GLU A 21 -13.36 21.43 7.62
C GLU A 21 -12.92 21.13 9.06
N ARG A 22 -13.84 21.19 10.04
CA ARG A 22 -13.51 20.94 11.45
C ARG A 22 -13.26 19.46 11.74
N GLY A 23 -13.91 18.56 11.02
CA GLY A 23 -13.70 17.12 11.13
C GLY A 23 -12.31 16.75 10.62
N ASP A 24 -11.99 17.21 9.42
CA ASP A 24 -10.71 16.96 8.76
C ASP A 24 -9.51 17.48 9.56
N LEU A 25 -9.60 18.67 10.15
CA LEU A 25 -8.54 19.22 10.99
C LEU A 25 -8.30 18.40 12.27
N ARG A 26 -9.36 17.82 12.85
CA ARG A 26 -9.24 16.97 14.04
C ARG A 26 -8.55 15.65 13.70
N ASP A 27 -8.96 15.02 12.60
CA ASP A 27 -8.36 13.77 12.11
C ASP A 27 -6.89 13.96 11.78
N GLU A 28 -6.55 15.06 11.09
CA GLU A 28 -5.17 15.39 10.76
C GLU A 28 -4.34 15.66 12.02
N ASN A 29 -4.89 16.34 13.02
CA ASN A 29 -4.21 16.58 14.30
C ASN A 29 -3.92 15.27 15.05
N LEU A 30 -4.89 14.35 15.09
CA LEU A 30 -4.72 13.03 15.69
C LEU A 30 -3.64 12.23 14.96
N ARG A 31 -3.65 12.26 13.62
CA ARG A 31 -2.64 11.60 12.78
C ARG A 31 -1.25 12.16 13.03
N LEU A 32 -1.11 13.48 13.07
CA LEU A 32 0.17 14.15 13.33
C LEU A 32 0.72 13.81 14.73
N LYS A 33 -0.16 13.73 15.74
CA LYS A 33 0.23 13.27 17.09
C LYS A 33 0.72 11.82 17.07
N ALA A 34 0.03 10.95 16.34
CA ALA A 34 0.43 9.55 16.19
C ALA A 34 1.78 9.43 15.45
N GLU A 35 1.97 10.21 14.38
CA GLU A 35 3.23 10.26 13.62
C GLU A 35 4.38 10.78 14.49
N LEU A 36 4.16 11.85 15.27
CA LEU A 36 5.15 12.40 16.19
C LEU A 36 5.56 11.37 17.26
N LYS A 37 4.61 10.58 17.77
CA LYS A 37 4.89 9.50 18.72
C LYS A 37 5.80 8.43 18.09
N LEU A 38 5.59 8.07 16.82
CA LEU A 38 6.45 7.14 16.09
C LEU A 38 7.83 7.73 15.83
N ALA A 39 7.88 8.99 15.37
CA ALA A 39 9.12 9.70 15.09
C ALA A 39 10.05 9.76 16.30
N ARG A 40 9.50 9.90 17.52
CA ARG A 40 10.28 9.87 18.77
C ARG A 40 10.95 8.53 19.08
N THR A 41 10.47 7.43 18.50
CA THR A 41 10.97 6.08 18.83
C THR A 41 12.22 5.73 18.03
N ASP A 42 12.61 6.55 17.05
CA ASP A 42 13.72 6.33 16.09
C ASP A 42 13.65 5.01 15.29
N LYS A 43 12.54 4.29 15.40
CA LYS A 43 12.28 3.07 14.65
C LYS A 43 11.77 3.39 13.25
N LEU A 44 12.02 2.46 12.32
CA LEU A 44 11.45 2.50 10.99
C LEU A 44 9.92 2.39 11.07
N TYR A 45 9.23 3.25 10.33
CA TYR A 45 7.78 3.21 10.17
C TYR A 45 7.36 3.64 8.77
N LEU A 46 6.19 3.19 8.35
CA LEU A 46 5.65 3.50 7.03
C LEU A 46 4.51 4.51 7.15
N LEU A 47 4.52 5.52 6.30
CA LEU A 47 3.41 6.45 6.12
C LEU A 47 2.89 6.30 4.69
N ILE A 48 1.71 5.74 4.55
CA ILE A 48 1.06 5.51 3.26
C ILE A 48 0.08 6.67 3.04
N ASP A 49 0.49 7.62 2.20
CA ASP A 49 -0.32 8.78 1.82
C ASP A 49 -1.05 8.49 0.52
N LEU A 50 -2.33 8.12 0.65
CA LEU A 50 -3.20 7.84 -0.50
C LEU A 50 -3.62 9.13 -1.21
N ARG A 51 -3.72 10.25 -0.48
CA ARG A 51 -4.03 11.57 -1.06
C ARG A 51 -2.92 12.02 -2.01
N SER A 52 -1.66 11.84 -1.59
CA SER A 52 -0.49 12.18 -2.41
C SER A 52 0.01 11.01 -3.27
N SER A 53 -0.68 9.85 -3.21
CA SER A 53 -0.30 8.61 -3.90
C SER A 53 1.18 8.24 -3.73
N VAL A 54 1.66 8.24 -2.48
CA VAL A 54 3.05 7.88 -2.15
C VAL A 54 3.13 7.11 -0.84
N ILE A 55 4.02 6.12 -0.79
CA ILE A 55 4.45 5.45 0.44
C ILE A 55 5.77 6.09 0.87
N LEU A 56 5.81 6.56 2.11
CA LEU A 56 6.99 7.15 2.73
C LEU A 56 7.54 6.16 3.76
N ILE A 57 8.78 5.73 3.55
CA ILE A 57 9.53 4.96 4.56
C ILE A 57 10.29 5.99 5.40
N LYS A 58 10.00 6.02 6.70
CA LYS A 58 10.55 7.00 7.63
C LYS A 58 11.28 6.33 8.79
N ALA A 59 12.30 7.00 9.33
CA ALA A 59 12.91 6.68 10.62
C ALA A 59 13.20 7.99 11.35
N GLY A 60 12.96 8.05 12.65
CA GLY A 60 13.20 9.26 13.45
C GLY A 60 12.44 10.51 12.96
N GLY A 61 11.33 10.35 12.23
CA GLY A 61 10.60 11.45 11.58
C GLY A 61 11.14 11.89 10.21
N SER A 62 12.34 11.43 9.84
CA SER A 62 12.98 11.71 8.56
C SER A 62 12.52 10.74 7.49
N THR A 63 12.36 11.20 6.25
CA THR A 63 11.99 10.34 5.12
C THR A 63 13.23 9.75 4.49
N ILE A 64 13.36 8.43 4.57
CA ILE A 64 14.47 7.68 3.95
C ILE A 64 14.17 7.45 2.47
N ARG A 65 12.93 7.05 2.16
CA ARG A 65 12.53 6.67 0.81
C ARG A 65 11.09 7.04 0.52
N ARG A 66 10.83 7.34 -0.75
CA ARG A 66 9.50 7.57 -1.31
C ARG A 66 9.24 6.53 -2.39
N LEU A 67 8.11 5.84 -2.31
CA LEU A 67 7.67 4.87 -3.30
C LEU A 67 6.36 5.39 -3.92
N PRO A 68 6.35 5.76 -5.21
CA PRO A 68 5.15 6.28 -5.86
C PRO A 68 4.09 5.17 -6.01
N ILE A 69 2.84 5.51 -5.71
CA ILE A 69 1.68 4.64 -5.91
C ILE A 69 1.08 4.98 -7.27
N SER A 70 1.05 4.03 -8.20
CA SER A 70 0.43 4.21 -9.52
C SER A 70 -1.10 4.14 -9.45
N ARG A 71 -1.65 3.36 -8.51
CA ARG A 71 -3.09 3.19 -8.32
C ARG A 71 -3.40 2.89 -6.87
N SER A 72 -4.44 3.48 -6.32
CA SER A 72 -4.97 3.11 -4.99
C SER A 72 -6.47 2.89 -5.05
N VAL A 73 -6.96 1.83 -4.42
CA VAL A 73 -8.38 1.59 -4.20
C VAL A 73 -8.59 1.23 -2.73
N VAL A 74 -9.54 1.89 -2.08
CA VAL A 74 -9.90 1.62 -0.69
C VAL A 74 -11.28 0.97 -0.68
N HIS A 75 -11.38 -0.18 -0.04
CA HIS A 75 -12.62 -0.92 0.21
C HIS A 75 -12.91 -0.94 1.71
N GLY A 76 -14.10 -0.48 2.09
CA GLY A 76 -14.47 -0.28 3.49
C GLY A 76 -13.94 1.04 4.05
N GLU A 77 -14.09 1.21 5.36
CA GLU A 77 -13.73 2.44 6.06
C GLU A 77 -12.67 2.13 7.12
N PRO A 78 -11.38 2.13 6.73
CA PRO A 78 -10.31 1.90 7.70
C PRO A 78 -10.22 3.08 8.67
N GLU A 79 -10.06 2.78 9.96
CA GLU A 79 -9.99 3.79 11.02
C GLU A 79 -8.89 4.83 10.75
N ARG A 80 -9.28 6.10 10.71
CA ARG A 80 -8.39 7.23 10.46
C ARG A 80 -7.41 7.42 11.63
N ALA A 81 -6.20 7.89 11.36
CA ALA A 81 -5.18 8.23 12.36
C ALA A 81 -4.68 7.10 13.31
N LYS A 82 -5.12 5.85 13.12
CA LYS A 82 -4.65 4.71 13.91
C LYS A 82 -3.33 4.15 13.42
N VAL A 83 -2.37 4.04 14.35
CA VAL A 83 -1.12 3.29 14.13
C VAL A 83 -1.45 1.81 14.08
N ARG A 84 -1.05 1.17 13.00
CA ARG A 84 -1.21 -0.27 12.77
C ARG A 84 0.14 -0.94 12.73
N ARG A 85 0.18 -2.25 12.94
CA ARG A 85 1.43 -3.03 12.84
C ARG A 85 1.25 -4.18 11.88
N LEU A 86 2.31 -4.49 11.15
CA LEU A 86 2.32 -5.67 10.29
C LEU A 86 2.32 -6.95 11.12
N VAL A 87 1.30 -7.79 10.95
CA VAL A 87 1.20 -9.09 11.63
C VAL A 87 1.68 -10.22 10.73
N ALA A 88 1.36 -10.17 9.44
CA ALA A 88 1.75 -11.23 8.52
C ALA A 88 1.93 -10.73 7.08
N LYS A 89 2.85 -11.37 6.36
CA LYS A 89 3.01 -11.26 4.91
C LYS A 89 2.50 -12.56 4.26
N LYS A 90 1.67 -12.44 3.24
CA LYS A 90 1.20 -13.56 2.42
C LYS A 90 1.55 -13.28 0.96
N SER A 91 2.42 -14.09 0.38
CA SER A 91 2.74 -14.03 -1.05
C SER A 91 1.85 -15.00 -1.83
N PHE A 92 1.51 -14.63 -3.08
CA PHE A 92 0.81 -15.53 -4.00
C PHE A 92 1.70 -16.70 -4.47
N PHE A 93 3.03 -16.46 -4.52
CA PHE A 93 4.03 -17.48 -4.82
C PHE A 93 4.90 -17.72 -3.60
N ALA A 94 4.87 -18.94 -3.06
CA ALA A 94 5.78 -19.35 -2.02
C ALA A 94 7.20 -19.39 -2.60
N VAL A 95 8.07 -18.48 -2.17
CA VAL A 95 9.49 -18.48 -2.52
C VAL A 95 10.07 -19.79 -1.98
N ARG A 96 10.38 -20.74 -2.87
CA ARG A 96 11.00 -22.01 -2.49
C ARG A 96 12.46 -21.73 -2.21
N ARG A 97 12.85 -21.68 -0.94
CA ARG A 97 14.27 -21.63 -0.57
C ARG A 97 14.89 -22.98 -0.93
N PRO A 98 15.82 -23.08 -1.91
CA PRO A 98 16.57 -24.31 -2.08
C PRO A 98 17.39 -24.53 -0.80
N MET A 99 17.24 -25.70 -0.20
CA MET A 99 18.04 -26.12 0.94
C MET A 99 19.48 -26.23 0.47
N VAL A 100 20.36 -25.36 0.96
CA VAL A 100 21.80 -25.47 0.69
C VAL A 100 22.29 -26.71 1.43
N PRO A 101 22.77 -27.75 0.73
CA PRO A 101 23.41 -28.87 1.41
C PRO A 101 24.70 -28.37 2.05
N ILE A 102 24.82 -28.50 3.37
CA ILE A 102 26.09 -28.28 4.07
C ILE A 102 26.98 -29.47 3.72
N VAL A 103 27.88 -29.28 2.77
CA VAL A 103 28.89 -30.28 2.41
C VAL A 103 29.98 -30.23 3.49
N GLY A 104 30.27 -31.37 4.13
CA GLY A 104 31.35 -31.51 5.10
C GLY A 104 32.74 -31.36 4.44
N PRO A 105 33.81 -31.17 5.23
CA PRO A 105 35.14 -30.76 4.77
C PRO A 105 35.88 -31.73 3.82
N ASP A 106 35.29 -32.88 3.49
CA ASP A 106 35.98 -33.97 2.76
C ASP A 106 35.71 -33.97 1.25
N GLN A 107 35.11 -32.92 0.68
CA GLN A 107 34.78 -32.83 -0.76
C GLN A 107 35.21 -31.52 -1.45
N GLU A 108 36.34 -30.94 -1.04
CA GLU A 108 36.88 -29.71 -1.67
C GLU A 108 37.38 -29.90 -3.12
N SER A 109 37.57 -31.13 -3.61
CA SER A 109 38.17 -31.35 -4.95
C SER A 109 37.17 -31.58 -6.10
N ALA A 110 35.85 -31.47 -5.89
CA ALA A 110 34.85 -31.66 -6.95
C ALA A 110 34.12 -30.37 -7.39
N LEU A 111 34.41 -29.21 -6.80
CA LEU A 111 33.68 -27.95 -7.05
C LEU A 111 34.57 -26.80 -7.55
N VAL A 112 35.63 -27.10 -8.31
CA VAL A 112 36.46 -26.07 -8.99
C VAL A 112 35.80 -25.54 -10.28
N GLY A 113 34.45 -25.49 -10.33
CA GLY A 113 33.71 -25.19 -11.56
C GLY A 113 32.45 -24.37 -11.41
N THR A 114 32.12 -23.86 -10.21
CA THR A 114 30.96 -22.99 -10.01
C THR A 114 31.42 -21.70 -9.36
N THR A 115 31.81 -20.78 -10.23
CA THR A 115 31.94 -19.34 -9.96
C THR A 115 30.82 -18.85 -9.06
N LEU A 116 31.23 -18.34 -7.88
CA LEU A 116 30.62 -17.29 -7.08
C LEU A 116 29.13 -17.44 -6.67
N PRO A 117 28.74 -16.98 -5.48
CA PRO A 117 27.35 -16.83 -5.06
C PRO A 117 26.66 -15.69 -5.84
N GLU A 118 26.68 -15.80 -7.16
CA GLU A 118 26.12 -14.86 -8.11
C GLU A 118 24.68 -15.34 -8.40
N ILE A 119 23.71 -14.41 -8.32
CA ILE A 119 22.35 -14.50 -8.90
C ILE A 119 21.21 -15.04 -7.98
N LEU A 120 21.43 -15.35 -6.70
CA LEU A 120 20.34 -15.77 -5.78
C LEU A 120 19.63 -14.63 -5.00
N GLU A 121 20.07 -13.37 -5.06
CA GLU A 121 19.67 -12.36 -4.05
C GLU A 121 18.72 -11.23 -4.49
N LEU A 122 18.23 -11.15 -5.73
CA LEU A 122 17.36 -10.01 -6.12
C LEU A 122 16.14 -10.36 -6.99
N THR A 123 16.11 -11.55 -7.59
CA THR A 123 15.11 -11.90 -8.62
C THR A 123 13.88 -12.62 -8.06
N GLU A 124 13.98 -13.26 -6.89
CA GLU A 124 12.91 -14.12 -6.35
C GLU A 124 11.98 -13.45 -5.32
N MET A 125 11.67 -12.16 -5.49
CA MET A 125 10.72 -11.49 -4.59
C MET A 125 9.40 -11.16 -5.29
N PRO A 126 8.27 -11.44 -4.63
CA PRO A 126 6.97 -11.27 -5.25
C PRO A 126 6.70 -9.78 -5.49
N ASP A 127 6.23 -9.48 -6.70
CA ASP A 127 5.62 -8.21 -7.08
C ASP A 127 4.14 -8.12 -6.67
N ASN A 128 3.59 -9.25 -6.23
CA ASN A 128 2.21 -9.44 -5.80
C ASN A 128 2.16 -10.09 -4.41
N TYR A 129 1.63 -9.38 -3.42
CA TYR A 129 1.50 -9.93 -2.06
C TYR A 129 0.45 -9.17 -1.25
N ARG A 130 0.01 -9.79 -0.16
CA ARG A 130 -0.91 -9.22 0.82
C ARG A 130 -0.21 -9.08 2.17
N LEU A 131 -0.39 -7.91 2.77
CA LEU A 131 0.09 -7.57 4.11
C LEU A 131 -1.13 -7.49 5.03
N LEU A 132 -1.07 -8.19 6.17
CA LEU A 132 -2.15 -8.22 7.16
C LEU A 132 -1.74 -7.40 8.37
N LEU A 133 -2.59 -6.44 8.74
CA LEU A 133 -2.37 -5.55 9.87
C LEU A 133 -3.08 -6.07 11.13
N ASP A 134 -2.63 -5.60 12.30
CA ASP A 134 -3.13 -5.98 13.62
C ASP A 134 -4.59 -5.61 13.87
N ASP A 135 -5.07 -4.54 13.24
CA ASP A 135 -6.47 -4.16 13.25
C ASP A 135 -7.31 -4.96 12.24
N GLY A 136 -6.75 -5.93 11.52
CA GLY A 136 -7.47 -6.71 10.53
C GLY A 136 -7.71 -6.02 9.19
N THR A 137 -7.14 -4.82 8.97
CA THR A 137 -7.05 -4.22 7.63
C THR A 137 -6.03 -5.01 6.79
N SER A 138 -6.35 -5.24 5.51
CA SER A 138 -5.42 -5.89 4.57
C SER A 138 -4.92 -4.92 3.52
N LEU A 139 -3.61 -4.87 3.31
CA LEU A 139 -2.98 -4.11 2.24
C LEU A 139 -2.56 -5.07 1.12
N VAL A 140 -3.13 -4.94 -0.05
CA VAL A 140 -2.82 -5.76 -1.23
C VAL A 140 -1.93 -4.95 -2.16
N ILE A 141 -0.76 -5.51 -2.45
CA ILE A 141 0.19 -4.94 -3.39
C ILE A 141 0.03 -5.70 -4.71
N GLU A 142 -0.30 -4.95 -5.75
CA GLU A 142 -0.40 -5.41 -7.14
C GLU A 142 0.66 -4.67 -7.98
N PRO A 143 1.11 -5.24 -9.10
CA PRO A 143 2.05 -4.60 -9.98
C PRO A 143 1.24 -3.55 -10.75
N ALA A 144 1.73 -2.32 -10.73
CA ALA A 144 1.26 -1.32 -11.67
C ALA A 144 1.48 -1.89 -13.07
N THR A 145 0.39 -2.20 -13.77
CA THR A 145 0.48 -2.50 -15.19
C THR A 145 1.04 -1.25 -15.83
N VAL A 146 2.30 -1.30 -16.28
CA VAL A 146 2.94 -0.20 -16.99
C VAL A 146 2.01 0.13 -18.15
N ASP A 147 1.42 1.32 -18.09
CA ASP A 147 0.54 1.82 -19.12
C ASP A 147 1.42 2.26 -20.31
N TRP A 148 2.00 1.27 -21.01
CA TRP A 148 2.70 1.49 -22.28
C TRP A 148 1.76 2.09 -23.35
N ARG A 149 0.45 2.14 -23.04
CA ARG A 149 -0.65 2.70 -23.81
C ARG A 149 -0.67 4.23 -23.88
N GLY A 150 0.39 4.92 -23.48
CA GLY A 150 0.59 6.32 -23.85
C GLY A 150 0.78 6.55 -25.36
N ARG A 151 1.04 5.51 -26.18
CA ARG A 151 1.31 5.70 -27.63
C ARG A 151 0.65 4.74 -28.64
N ALA A 152 -0.03 3.65 -28.26
CA ALA A 152 -0.38 2.63 -29.28
C ALA A 152 -1.69 1.80 -29.13
N GLY A 153 -2.68 2.17 -28.32
CA GLY A 153 -3.87 1.29 -28.29
C GLY A 153 -5.08 1.78 -27.50
N LEU A 154 -5.79 2.75 -28.07
CA LEU A 154 -7.05 3.29 -27.56
C LEU A 154 -8.24 2.32 -27.65
N VAL A 155 -8.06 1.01 -27.95
CA VAL A 155 -9.19 0.11 -28.29
C VAL A 155 -9.29 -1.16 -27.42
N TRP A 156 -8.30 -1.51 -26.58
CA TRP A 156 -8.32 -2.83 -25.89
C TRP A 156 -8.46 -2.82 -24.35
N SER A 157 -8.77 -1.69 -23.70
CA SER A 157 -8.74 -1.56 -22.22
C SER A 157 -10.03 -1.93 -21.50
N GLY A 158 -11.16 -2.09 -22.20
CA GLY A 158 -12.45 -2.33 -21.55
C GLY A 158 -12.60 -3.73 -20.94
N GLY A 159 -12.05 -4.77 -21.58
CA GLY A 159 -12.32 -6.16 -21.20
C GLY A 159 -11.44 -6.72 -20.07
N VAL A 160 -10.16 -6.35 -20.02
CA VAL A 160 -9.17 -6.99 -19.13
C VAL A 160 -9.33 -6.55 -17.67
N GLY A 161 -9.76 -5.30 -17.43
CA GLY A 161 -10.00 -4.77 -16.09
C GLY A 161 -11.22 -5.40 -15.40
N ILE A 162 -12.25 -5.76 -16.17
CA ILE A 162 -13.47 -6.42 -15.67
C ILE A 162 -13.18 -7.90 -15.39
N LEU A 163 -12.45 -8.58 -16.28
CA LEU A 163 -12.12 -10.00 -16.12
C LEU A 163 -11.25 -10.26 -14.87
N ARG A 164 -10.28 -9.38 -14.57
CA ARG A 164 -9.50 -9.46 -13.31
C ARG A 164 -10.31 -9.13 -12.04
N ARG A 165 -11.44 -8.42 -12.17
CA ARG A 165 -12.34 -8.11 -11.04
C ARG A 165 -13.19 -9.33 -10.68
N THR A 166 -13.69 -10.05 -11.68
CA THR A 166 -14.45 -11.30 -11.51
C THR A 166 -13.57 -12.48 -11.09
N LEU A 167 -12.34 -12.60 -11.62
CA LEU A 167 -11.38 -13.62 -11.17
C LEU A 167 -10.95 -13.44 -9.70
N ARG A 168 -11.07 -12.24 -9.14
CA ARG A 168 -10.80 -11.95 -7.72
C ARG A 168 -11.84 -12.56 -6.78
N HIS A 169 -13.10 -12.68 -7.23
CA HIS A 169 -14.16 -13.38 -6.49
C HIS A 169 -14.05 -14.90 -6.56
N LEU A 170 -13.29 -15.44 -7.53
CA LEU A 170 -13.01 -16.87 -7.66
C LEU A 170 -11.88 -17.35 -6.73
N TRP A 171 -11.31 -16.47 -5.89
CA TRP A 171 -10.28 -16.84 -4.91
C TRP A 171 -10.88 -16.90 -3.48
N PRO A 172 -11.39 -18.07 -3.01
CA PRO A 172 -12.31 -18.14 -1.87
C PRO A 172 -11.62 -18.32 -0.51
N TRP A 173 -10.28 -18.23 -0.44
CA TRP A 173 -9.52 -18.77 0.70
C TRP A 173 -8.85 -17.78 1.63
N THR A 174 -9.31 -16.53 1.68
CA THR A 174 -8.93 -15.63 2.78
C THR A 174 -10.14 -14.97 3.41
N PRO A 175 -10.24 -14.98 4.76
CA PRO A 175 -11.30 -14.26 5.45
C PRO A 175 -11.26 -12.80 5.00
N ALA A 176 -12.44 -12.27 4.63
CA ALA A 176 -12.61 -10.87 4.28
C ALA A 176 -11.93 -9.99 5.34
N ALA A 177 -11.20 -8.97 4.89
CA ALA A 177 -10.56 -8.04 5.80
C ALA A 177 -11.64 -7.38 6.67
N LYS A 178 -11.59 -7.62 7.98
CA LYS A 178 -12.66 -7.21 8.90
C LYS A 178 -12.88 -5.70 8.89
N ASN A 179 -11.78 -4.94 8.75
CA ASN A 179 -11.75 -3.49 8.90
C ASN A 179 -11.34 -2.77 7.60
N GLY A 180 -11.46 -3.45 6.46
CA GLY A 180 -11.22 -2.86 5.13
C GLY A 180 -9.98 -3.40 4.41
N GLU A 181 -9.99 -3.21 3.10
CA GLU A 181 -8.94 -3.65 2.19
C GLU A 181 -8.44 -2.45 1.38
N ILE A 182 -7.13 -2.24 1.36
CA ILE A 182 -6.48 -1.20 0.57
C ILE A 182 -5.65 -1.89 -0.51
N VAL A 183 -5.94 -1.59 -1.77
CA VAL A 183 -5.21 -2.13 -2.92
C VAL A 183 -4.29 -1.04 -3.45
N LEU A 184 -2.99 -1.32 -3.51
CA LEU A 184 -1.96 -0.42 -4.04
C LEU A 184 -1.30 -1.04 -5.27
N GLY A 185 -1.26 -0.28 -6.36
CA GLY A 185 -0.46 -0.55 -7.54
C GLY A 185 0.91 0.09 -7.42
N LEU A 186 1.98 -0.71 -7.38
CA LEU A 186 3.37 -0.24 -7.33
C LEU A 186 4.16 -0.77 -8.52
N THR A 187 5.22 -0.09 -8.92
CA THR A 187 6.15 -0.66 -9.91
C THR A 187 6.77 -1.96 -9.34
N GLY A 188 7.18 -2.90 -10.19
CA GLY A 188 7.75 -4.16 -9.72
C GLY A 188 8.97 -3.97 -8.80
N SER A 189 9.82 -2.98 -9.08
CA SER A 189 10.95 -2.61 -8.22
C SER A 189 10.51 -2.04 -6.88
N ASP A 190 9.52 -1.13 -6.88
CA ASP A 190 9.04 -0.50 -5.64
C ASP A 190 8.25 -1.49 -4.77
N ALA A 191 7.51 -2.41 -5.39
CA ALA A 191 6.82 -3.49 -4.70
C ALA A 191 7.81 -4.41 -3.96
N ARG A 192 8.91 -4.80 -4.61
CA ARG A 192 9.98 -5.58 -3.99
C ARG A 192 10.68 -4.79 -2.89
N GLN A 193 10.96 -3.51 -3.12
CA GLN A 193 11.58 -2.65 -2.10
C GLN A 193 10.68 -2.50 -0.86
N LEU A 194 9.37 -2.33 -1.05
CA LEU A 194 8.41 -2.28 0.04
C LEU A 194 8.37 -3.61 0.81
N TYR A 195 8.44 -4.74 0.09
CA TYR A 195 8.40 -6.07 0.70
C TYR A 195 9.58 -6.28 1.67
N TRP A 196 10.77 -5.82 1.29
CA TRP A 196 11.98 -5.91 2.11
C TRP A 196 12.01 -4.91 3.27
N SER A 197 11.56 -3.68 3.05
CA SER A 197 11.63 -2.63 4.06
C SER A 197 10.58 -2.75 5.16
N PHE A 198 9.49 -3.49 4.91
CA PHE A 198 8.37 -3.55 5.84
C PHE A 198 8.35 -4.85 6.63
N ASP A 199 9.05 -4.92 7.76
CA ASP A 199 9.13 -6.15 8.57
C ASP A 199 7.94 -6.35 9.53
N LEU A 200 7.80 -7.59 10.02
CA LEU A 200 6.77 -7.93 11.00
C LEU A 200 6.92 -7.05 12.26
N GLY A 201 5.79 -6.56 12.77
CA GLY A 201 5.72 -5.63 13.90
C GLY A 201 6.02 -4.17 13.55
N THR A 202 6.46 -3.87 12.31
CA THR A 202 6.73 -2.50 11.89
C THR A 202 5.46 -1.67 11.91
N PRO A 203 5.46 -0.48 12.55
CA PRO A 203 4.30 0.38 12.57
C PRO A 203 4.06 1.06 11.23
N CYS A 204 2.79 1.22 10.85
CA CYS A 204 2.37 1.99 9.70
C CYS A 204 1.18 2.90 10.01
N LEU A 205 1.08 3.97 9.24
CA LEU A 205 0.01 4.96 9.29
C LEU A 205 -0.56 5.20 7.90
N PHE A 206 -1.88 5.37 7.83
CA PHE A 206 -2.58 5.73 6.60
C PHE A 206 -3.02 7.19 6.64
N LYS A 207 -2.87 7.86 5.49
CA LYS A 207 -3.54 9.13 5.20
C LYS A 207 -4.48 8.88 4.03
N LEU A 208 -5.77 8.81 4.37
CA LEU A 208 -6.86 8.58 3.42
C LEU A 208 -7.17 9.88 2.65
N PRO A 209 -7.70 9.80 1.43
CA PRO A 209 -8.27 10.98 0.77
C PRO A 209 -9.45 11.53 1.59
N ALA A 210 -9.66 12.85 1.56
CA ALA A 210 -10.88 13.45 2.10
C ALA A 210 -12.08 12.90 1.33
N GLY A 211 -13.16 12.59 2.06
CA GLY A 211 -14.39 12.01 1.52
C GLY A 211 -15.32 13.07 0.94
#